data_AF-A0A1V6BSU2-F1
#
_entry.id   AF-A0A1V6BSU2-F1
#
_cell.length_a   1.000
_cell.length_b   1.000
_cell.length_c   1.000
_cell.angle_alpha   90.00
_cell.angle_beta   90.00
_cell.angle_gamma   90.00
#
_symmetry.space_group_name_H-M   'P 1'
#
loop_
_entity.id
_entity.type
_entity.pdbx_description
1 polymer ?
#
loop_
_entity_poly.entity_id
_entity_poly.type
_entity_poly.pdbx_seq_one_letter_code
_entity_poly.pdbx_strand_id
1 'polypeptide(L)'
;MSNIQDGMSFNPGDEEDFIRQLQAQLAEEKSEKTEERSPLALEEDSPKEEKKEQKSKKNGGSKEIKKNTKTSKIKNRIVVFLKYGLLPILIFSALYVLSFFIRNLIIIIPFYLIFALITSFYVYIVSVVDSNSKIKGAESILYEIAKGKLSFDIQNDEELKKSLGPLSNPIDRVIKEVSDMVTRVELSVLDMVGNSDALSYFASSMANKTDQQEDAVIKIDRSATSLNESMKNIKNNVESAYENTKTSIMEADNSSVEILLLIEEMNTINEMSEKIIATMNFISDIADETNLLALNAAIQAAHAGEEGKGFGVVASEIRNLAESSSKATKTIYQTVETTVESIAKGVEASEKAKKALAKIVSSIKSTEDIMSNINHDINAQSDTTTSLKDSVSKIDDLTKNINSDTQNMKEAIANLSGQAQILNGLIKGFEIHASSIKSDVIYGVDG
;
A
#
# COMPACT_ATOMS: atom_id res chain seq x y z
N MET A 1 -3.26 -21.69 18.88
CA MET A 1 -4.11 -22.60 18.07
C MET A 1 -4.07 -22.04 16.66
N SER A 2 -3.37 -22.65 15.71
CA SER A 2 -3.52 -24.00 15.13
C SER A 2 -4.43 -23.97 13.91
N ASN A 3 -3.85 -24.00 12.71
CA ASN A 3 -3.97 -25.08 11.72
C ASN A 3 -3.01 -24.76 10.55
N ILE A 4 -1.98 -25.60 10.36
CA ILE A 4 -1.91 -26.74 9.40
C ILE A 4 -1.88 -26.21 7.95
N GLN A 5 -0.75 -26.16 7.23
CA GLN A 5 0.32 -27.14 6.92
C GLN A 5 0.02 -27.97 5.67
N ASP A 6 0.66 -27.56 4.56
CA ASP A 6 1.03 -28.32 3.36
C ASP A 6 2.15 -27.50 2.67
N GLY A 7 3.17 -28.04 1.98
CA GLY A 7 3.44 -29.45 1.71
C GLY A 7 4.25 -29.64 0.42
N MET A 8 5.51 -29.19 0.36
CA MET A 8 6.43 -29.54 -0.74
C MET A 8 7.84 -29.84 -0.22
N SER A 9 8.18 -31.14 -0.15
CA SER A 9 9.55 -31.63 -0.06
C SER A 9 10.14 -31.76 -1.46
N PHE A 10 11.34 -31.23 -1.69
CA PHE A 10 12.14 -31.62 -2.85
C PHE A 10 13.04 -32.82 -2.52
N ASN A 11 13.17 -33.71 -3.50
CA ASN A 11 13.64 -35.09 -3.36
C ASN A 11 15.13 -35.19 -3.77
N PRO A 12 16.02 -35.81 -2.97
CA PRO A 12 17.44 -35.97 -3.32
C PRO A 12 17.68 -37.13 -4.32
N GLY A 13 16.84 -37.25 -5.36
CA GLY A 13 16.85 -38.37 -6.32
C GLY A 13 17.49 -38.06 -7.68
N ASP A 14 17.57 -36.78 -8.07
CA ASP A 14 17.88 -36.39 -9.45
C ASP A 14 19.40 -36.40 -9.79
N GLU A 15 20.25 -36.72 -8.82
CA GLU A 15 21.71 -36.80 -9.00
C GLU A 15 22.20 -38.20 -9.43
N GLU A 16 21.45 -39.27 -9.14
CA GLU A 16 21.81 -40.64 -9.57
C GLU A 16 21.43 -40.93 -11.03
N ASP A 17 20.34 -40.38 -11.56
CA ASP A 17 19.90 -40.62 -12.94
C ASP A 17 20.82 -39.94 -13.98
N PHE A 18 21.46 -38.83 -13.61
CA PHE A 18 22.46 -38.17 -14.47
C PHE A 18 23.74 -39.02 -14.62
N ILE A 19 24.17 -39.70 -13.55
CA ILE A 19 25.33 -40.60 -13.59
C ILE A 19 25.01 -41.92 -14.33
N ARG A 20 23.76 -42.41 -14.24
CA ARG A 20 23.32 -43.59 -15.02
C ARG A 20 23.28 -43.35 -16.52
N GLN A 21 22.85 -42.17 -16.99
CA GLN A 21 22.85 -41.87 -18.42
C GLN A 21 24.27 -41.76 -19.00
N LEU A 22 25.26 -41.30 -18.22
CA LEU A 22 26.65 -41.18 -18.69
C LEU A 22 27.38 -42.54 -18.80
N GLN A 23 26.90 -43.59 -18.12
CA GLN A 23 27.50 -44.93 -18.16
C GLN A 23 26.90 -45.85 -19.25
N ALA A 24 25.81 -45.45 -19.91
CA ALA A 24 25.09 -46.26 -20.90
C ALA A 24 25.55 -46.08 -22.37
N GLN A 25 26.63 -45.32 -22.64
CA GLN A 25 27.13 -45.03 -24.00
C GLN A 25 28.58 -45.45 -24.29
N LEU A 26 29.25 -46.16 -23.37
CA LEU A 26 30.70 -46.45 -23.48
C LEU A 26 31.12 -47.91 -23.25
N ALA A 27 30.20 -48.87 -23.33
CA ALA A 27 30.53 -50.30 -23.32
C ALA A 27 29.67 -51.08 -24.34
N GLU A 28 30.33 -52.01 -25.04
CA GLU A 28 29.79 -52.88 -26.10
C GLU A 28 29.38 -52.11 -27.38
N GLU A 29 29.69 -52.57 -28.61
CA GLU A 29 29.94 -53.95 -29.04
C GLU A 29 30.99 -54.00 -30.17
N LYS A 30 31.86 -55.03 -30.18
CA LYS A 30 32.81 -55.27 -31.29
C LYS A 30 33.07 -56.76 -31.47
N SER A 31 32.74 -57.28 -32.67
CA SER A 31 32.90 -58.69 -33.14
C SER A 31 32.07 -59.73 -32.37
N GLU A 32 31.47 -60.77 -32.99
CA GLU A 32 31.87 -61.56 -34.17
C GLU A 32 30.70 -61.80 -35.17
N LYS A 33 30.94 -61.89 -36.51
CA LYS A 33 30.90 -63.12 -37.34
C LYS A 33 29.90 -64.20 -36.86
N THR A 34 29.07 -64.81 -37.73
CA THR A 34 29.50 -65.69 -38.84
C THR A 34 28.36 -65.99 -39.85
N GLU A 35 28.76 -66.33 -41.08
CA GLU A 35 28.04 -66.91 -42.25
C GLU A 35 26.56 -67.38 -42.14
N GLU A 36 25.76 -67.07 -43.18
CA GLU A 36 25.08 -68.12 -43.96
C GLU A 36 24.89 -67.72 -45.45
N ARG A 37 24.40 -68.65 -46.29
CA ARG A 37 24.79 -68.78 -47.72
C ARG A 37 23.76 -68.35 -48.79
N SER A 38 24.30 -68.17 -50.01
CA SER A 38 23.70 -68.20 -51.36
C SER A 38 22.49 -69.14 -51.59
N PRO A 39 21.63 -68.87 -52.60
CA PRO A 39 21.89 -69.18 -54.02
C PRO A 39 21.64 -67.98 -54.97
N LEU A 40 22.25 -67.80 -56.15
CA LEU A 40 22.64 -68.69 -57.27
C LEU A 40 21.47 -69.00 -58.24
N ALA A 41 21.29 -68.13 -59.24
CA ALA A 41 20.52 -68.29 -60.50
C ALA A 41 20.68 -67.02 -61.37
N LEU A 42 20.64 -67.00 -62.71
CA LEU A 42 20.71 -68.02 -63.79
C LEU A 42 21.04 -67.27 -65.12
N GLU A 43 21.68 -67.97 -66.08
CA GLU A 43 21.44 -67.94 -67.56
C GLU A 43 21.42 -66.61 -68.38
N GLU A 44 21.57 -66.60 -69.71
CA GLU A 44 22.38 -67.37 -70.69
C GLU A 44 22.23 -66.65 -72.06
N ASP A 45 23.29 -66.64 -72.88
CA ASP A 45 23.24 -66.87 -74.35
C ASP A 45 24.70 -66.83 -74.87
N SER A 46 25.37 -67.84 -75.44
CA SER A 46 25.00 -69.01 -76.27
C SER A 46 24.80 -68.68 -77.77
N PRO A 47 25.00 -69.63 -78.74
CA PRO A 47 25.90 -70.81 -78.73
C PRO A 47 26.59 -71.10 -80.11
N LYS A 48 27.10 -72.34 -80.28
CA LYS A 48 27.27 -73.17 -81.52
C LYS A 48 28.65 -73.21 -82.21
N GLU A 49 29.30 -74.40 -82.23
CA GLU A 49 29.33 -75.46 -83.30
C GLU A 49 30.53 -75.23 -84.28
N GLU A 50 31.22 -76.21 -84.89
CA GLU A 50 31.02 -77.67 -85.03
C GLU A 50 32.35 -78.41 -85.46
N LYS A 51 32.31 -79.75 -85.53
CA LYS A 51 33.26 -80.72 -86.20
C LYS A 51 34.57 -81.07 -85.44
N LYS A 52 34.95 -82.35 -85.18
CA LYS A 52 35.08 -83.59 -86.01
C LYS A 52 36.20 -83.46 -87.07
N GLU A 53 37.24 -84.30 -87.19
CA GLU A 53 37.66 -85.58 -86.55
C GLU A 53 39.22 -85.64 -86.42
N GLN A 54 40.00 -86.73 -86.21
CA GLN A 54 39.78 -88.19 -86.12
C GLN A 54 40.83 -88.93 -85.21
N LYS A 55 41.22 -90.17 -85.59
CA LYS A 55 42.10 -91.16 -84.93
C LYS A 55 43.60 -90.73 -84.93
N SER A 56 44.52 -91.25 -84.11
CA SER A 56 44.59 -92.55 -83.41
C SER A 56 45.49 -92.57 -82.15
N LYS A 57 45.10 -93.42 -81.19
CA LYS A 57 45.88 -94.25 -80.22
C LYS A 57 47.31 -94.64 -80.68
N LYS A 58 48.28 -95.03 -79.82
CA LYS A 58 48.23 -95.59 -78.43
C LYS A 58 49.60 -95.54 -77.70
N ASN A 59 49.58 -95.75 -76.37
CA ASN A 59 50.59 -96.32 -75.44
C ASN A 59 52.04 -96.56 -75.94
N GLY A 60 53.10 -96.24 -75.19
CA GLY A 60 53.36 -96.68 -73.82
C GLY A 60 53.99 -98.08 -73.79
N GLY A 61 55.28 -98.17 -73.42
CA GLY A 61 55.89 -99.41 -72.91
C GLY A 61 57.16 -99.96 -73.61
N SER A 62 58.25 -99.94 -72.85
CA SER A 62 59.34 -100.95 -72.85
C SER A 62 60.56 -100.80 -73.77
N LYS A 63 61.53 -101.68 -73.50
CA LYS A 63 62.98 -101.50 -73.61
C LYS A 63 63.62 -101.94 -74.95
N GLU A 64 64.87 -101.48 -75.09
CA GLU A 64 66.06 -102.22 -75.55
C GLU A 64 66.55 -102.17 -77.02
N ILE A 65 67.88 -101.95 -77.08
CA ILE A 65 68.88 -102.45 -78.06
C ILE A 65 69.00 -101.76 -79.44
N LYS A 66 70.21 -101.15 -79.63
CA LYS A 66 71.12 -101.09 -80.81
C LYS A 66 70.48 -101.03 -82.22
N LYS A 67 70.95 -100.23 -83.19
CA LYS A 67 72.36 -99.91 -83.53
C LYS A 67 72.36 -98.87 -84.69
N ASN A 68 73.37 -97.98 -84.76
CA ASN A 68 73.95 -97.37 -86.00
C ASN A 68 73.03 -96.65 -87.03
N THR A 69 73.43 -95.59 -87.75
CA THR A 69 74.71 -94.87 -87.91
C THR A 69 74.44 -93.44 -88.43
N LYS A 70 75.38 -92.49 -88.21
CA LYS A 70 75.69 -91.26 -89.00
C LYS A 70 74.54 -90.60 -89.80
N THR A 71 74.27 -89.29 -89.63
CA THR A 71 75.22 -88.22 -89.98
C THR A 71 75.15 -86.97 -89.10
N SER A 72 76.23 -86.18 -89.11
CA SER A 72 76.48 -85.05 -88.21
C SER A 72 76.78 -83.75 -88.98
N LYS A 73 76.49 -82.58 -88.36
CA LYS A 73 77.43 -81.45 -88.12
C LYS A 73 76.82 -80.05 -87.92
N ILE A 74 75.55 -79.79 -88.22
CA ILE A 74 75.03 -78.40 -88.23
C ILE A 74 74.51 -77.90 -86.86
N LYS A 75 73.81 -78.72 -86.06
CA LYS A 75 73.19 -78.26 -84.78
C LYS A 75 74.17 -77.68 -83.74
N ASN A 76 75.43 -78.12 -83.71
CA ASN A 76 76.38 -77.67 -82.68
C ASN A 76 76.91 -76.24 -82.86
N ARG A 77 76.72 -75.56 -84.01
CA ARG A 77 77.16 -74.16 -84.16
C ARG A 77 76.17 -73.13 -83.61
N ILE A 78 74.86 -73.39 -83.71
CA ILE A 78 73.82 -72.45 -83.24
C ILE A 78 73.77 -72.39 -81.70
N VAL A 79 73.90 -73.54 -81.03
CA VAL A 79 73.90 -73.61 -79.55
C VAL A 79 75.08 -72.85 -78.93
N VAL A 80 76.25 -72.89 -79.57
CA VAL A 80 77.43 -72.14 -79.12
C VAL A 80 77.22 -70.63 -79.33
N PHE A 81 76.63 -70.22 -80.45
CA PHE A 81 76.39 -68.79 -80.73
C PHE A 81 75.37 -68.15 -79.76
N LEU A 82 74.27 -68.83 -79.44
CA LEU A 82 73.33 -68.33 -78.43
C LEU A 82 73.97 -68.26 -77.03
N LYS A 83 74.69 -69.30 -76.62
CA LYS A 83 75.18 -69.44 -75.23
C LYS A 83 76.38 -68.56 -74.91
N TYR A 84 77.25 -68.28 -75.89
CA TYR A 84 78.49 -67.51 -75.69
C TYR A 84 78.50 -66.14 -76.38
N GLY A 85 77.57 -65.86 -77.31
CA GLY A 85 77.45 -64.56 -77.96
C GLY A 85 76.32 -63.70 -77.40
N LEU A 86 75.08 -64.21 -77.45
CA LEU A 86 73.89 -63.39 -77.19
C LEU A 86 73.50 -63.30 -75.70
N LEU A 87 73.65 -64.40 -74.95
CA LEU A 87 73.29 -64.44 -73.52
C LEU A 87 74.09 -63.45 -72.65
N PRO A 88 75.43 -63.30 -72.81
CA PRO A 88 76.19 -62.34 -72.00
C PRO A 88 75.75 -60.89 -72.24
N ILE A 89 75.44 -60.54 -73.49
CA ILE A 89 75.01 -59.18 -73.88
C ILE A 89 73.65 -58.85 -73.27
N LEU A 90 72.69 -59.78 -73.29
CA LEU A 90 71.39 -59.60 -72.63
C LEU A 90 71.52 -59.48 -71.11
N ILE A 91 72.37 -60.27 -70.47
CA ILE A 91 72.62 -60.19 -69.02
C ILE A 91 73.30 -58.85 -68.66
N PHE A 92 74.29 -58.41 -69.44
CA PHE A 92 74.98 -57.14 -69.22
C PHE A 92 74.05 -55.94 -69.47
N SER A 93 73.18 -56.02 -70.48
CA SER A 93 72.11 -55.06 -70.74
C SER A 93 71.11 -54.98 -69.58
N ALA A 94 70.61 -56.12 -69.10
CA ALA A 94 69.68 -56.18 -67.97
C ALA A 94 70.32 -55.64 -66.68
N LEU A 95 71.57 -55.99 -66.39
CA LEU A 95 72.34 -55.44 -65.27
C LEU A 95 72.57 -53.93 -65.40
N TYR A 96 72.84 -53.43 -66.61
CA TYR A 96 73.01 -52.00 -66.86
C TYR A 96 71.71 -51.22 -66.64
N VAL A 97 70.59 -51.73 -67.16
CA VAL A 97 69.25 -51.14 -66.95
C VAL A 97 68.88 -51.17 -65.46
N LEU A 98 69.08 -52.30 -64.77
CA LEU A 98 68.81 -52.43 -63.34
C LEU A 98 69.69 -51.47 -62.50
N SER A 99 70.98 -51.36 -62.84
CA SER A 99 71.92 -50.40 -62.22
C SER A 99 71.50 -48.95 -62.45
N PHE A 100 71.04 -48.62 -63.67
CA PHE A 100 70.52 -47.29 -64.00
C PHE A 100 69.26 -46.94 -63.18
N PHE A 101 68.31 -47.86 -63.06
CA PHE A 101 67.11 -47.66 -62.23
C PHE A 101 67.47 -47.52 -60.75
N ILE A 102 68.30 -48.39 -60.18
CA ILE A 102 68.71 -48.33 -58.77
C ILE A 102 69.47 -47.02 -58.48
N ARG A 103 70.40 -46.61 -59.35
CA ARG A 103 71.15 -45.36 -59.18
C ARG A 103 70.23 -44.13 -59.20
N ASN A 104 69.25 -44.09 -60.09
CA ASN A 104 68.28 -42.99 -60.14
C ASN A 104 67.37 -43.01 -58.90
N LEU A 105 66.92 -44.18 -58.45
CA LEU A 105 66.10 -44.35 -57.24
C LEU A 105 66.82 -43.83 -55.98
N ILE A 106 68.11 -44.14 -55.83
CA ILE A 106 68.97 -43.70 -54.72
C ILE A 106 69.16 -42.17 -54.70
N ILE A 107 69.06 -41.49 -55.84
CA ILE A 107 69.16 -40.01 -55.93
C ILE A 107 67.79 -39.35 -55.72
N ILE A 108 66.72 -39.94 -56.25
CA ILE A 108 65.38 -39.36 -56.24
C ILE A 108 64.72 -39.44 -54.85
N ILE A 109 64.85 -40.56 -54.14
CA ILE A 109 64.25 -40.74 -52.80
C ILE A 109 64.74 -39.68 -51.78
N PRO A 110 66.06 -39.45 -51.57
CA PRO A 110 66.51 -38.44 -50.62
C PRO A 110 66.13 -37.02 -51.06
N PHE A 111 66.04 -36.74 -52.37
CA PHE A 111 65.57 -35.44 -52.85
C PHE A 111 64.11 -35.17 -52.45
N TYR A 112 63.21 -36.14 -52.63
CA TYR A 112 61.83 -36.02 -52.16
C TYR A 112 61.70 -35.97 -50.64
N LEU A 113 62.52 -36.71 -49.88
CA LEU A 113 62.55 -36.63 -48.41
C LEU A 113 63.02 -35.25 -47.92
N ILE A 114 64.07 -34.69 -48.52
CA ILE A 114 64.54 -33.33 -48.21
C ILE A 114 63.47 -32.29 -48.58
N PHE A 115 62.83 -32.43 -49.73
CA PHE A 115 61.72 -31.54 -50.12
C PHE A 115 60.55 -31.63 -49.13
N ALA A 116 60.14 -32.83 -48.73
CA ALA A 116 59.09 -33.05 -47.74
C ALA A 116 59.44 -32.41 -46.38
N LEU A 117 60.69 -32.58 -45.91
CA LEU A 117 61.17 -31.96 -44.68
C LEU A 117 61.20 -30.42 -44.78
N ILE A 118 61.66 -29.85 -45.89
CA ILE A 118 61.66 -28.39 -46.11
C ILE A 118 60.23 -27.86 -46.15
N THR A 119 59.29 -28.52 -46.85
CA THR A 119 57.88 -28.11 -46.87
C THR A 119 57.22 -28.24 -45.50
N SER A 120 57.51 -29.31 -44.75
CA SER A 120 57.00 -29.50 -43.38
C SER A 120 57.57 -28.46 -42.42
N PHE A 121 58.84 -28.08 -42.56
CA PHE A 121 59.48 -27.05 -41.76
C PHE A 121 58.96 -25.65 -42.12
N TYR A 122 58.74 -25.37 -43.40
CA TYR A 122 58.12 -24.13 -43.86
C TYR A 122 56.69 -23.98 -43.32
N VAL A 123 55.86 -25.03 -43.43
CA VAL A 123 54.51 -25.05 -42.86
C VAL A 123 54.57 -24.87 -41.33
N TYR A 124 55.48 -25.55 -40.63
CA TYR A 124 55.68 -25.37 -39.19
C TYR A 124 56.02 -23.91 -38.82
N ILE A 125 57.00 -23.30 -39.49
CA ILE A 125 57.38 -21.90 -39.23
C ILE A 125 56.23 -20.93 -39.52
N VAL A 126 55.54 -21.09 -40.65
CA VAL A 126 54.38 -20.24 -41.00
C VAL A 126 53.27 -20.39 -39.97
N SER A 127 52.91 -21.63 -39.59
CA SER A 127 51.88 -21.89 -38.57
C SER A 127 52.26 -21.34 -37.19
N VAL A 128 53.52 -21.44 -36.77
CA VAL A 128 53.98 -20.90 -35.48
C VAL A 128 54.02 -19.36 -35.48
N VAL A 129 54.48 -18.74 -36.57
CA VAL A 129 54.53 -17.26 -36.68
C VAL A 129 53.12 -16.66 -36.76
N ASP A 130 52.22 -17.25 -37.55
CA ASP A 130 50.82 -16.81 -37.67
C ASP A 130 50.01 -17.07 -36.39
N SER A 131 50.31 -18.13 -35.64
CA SER A 131 49.71 -18.34 -34.30
C SER A 131 50.21 -17.31 -33.29
N ASN A 132 51.52 -17.03 -33.27
CA ASN A 132 52.13 -16.08 -32.35
C ASN A 132 51.71 -14.62 -32.61
N SER A 133 51.49 -14.21 -33.86
CA SER A 133 50.92 -12.89 -34.16
C SER A 133 49.49 -12.78 -33.67
N LYS A 134 48.68 -13.84 -33.83
CA LYS A 134 47.28 -13.87 -33.37
C LYS A 134 47.14 -13.84 -31.85
N ILE A 135 48.02 -14.55 -31.14
CA ILE A 135 48.09 -14.50 -29.68
C ILE A 135 48.44 -13.10 -29.19
N LYS A 136 49.40 -12.41 -29.83
CA LYS A 136 49.75 -11.02 -29.47
C LYS A 136 48.65 -9.99 -29.76
N GLY A 137 47.89 -10.18 -30.85
CA GLY A 137 46.69 -9.37 -31.12
C GLY A 137 45.65 -9.53 -30.02
N ALA A 138 45.36 -10.78 -29.63
CA ALA A 138 44.44 -11.07 -28.54
C ALA A 138 44.94 -10.55 -27.18
N GLU A 139 46.22 -10.72 -26.86
CA GLU A 139 46.87 -10.18 -25.66
C GLU A 139 46.74 -8.65 -25.59
N SER A 140 47.02 -7.94 -26.68
CA SER A 140 46.89 -6.48 -26.73
C SER A 140 45.46 -6.01 -26.52
N ILE A 141 44.47 -6.69 -27.09
CA ILE A 141 43.05 -6.31 -26.94
C ILE A 141 42.53 -6.67 -25.55
N LEU A 142 42.91 -7.82 -25.00
CA LEU A 142 42.59 -8.20 -23.62
C LEU A 142 43.22 -7.23 -22.60
N TYR A 143 44.41 -6.69 -22.88
CA TYR A 143 45.04 -5.67 -22.05
C TYR A 143 44.27 -4.33 -22.08
N GLU A 144 43.76 -3.91 -23.23
CA GLU A 144 42.93 -2.70 -23.33
C GLU A 144 41.53 -2.92 -22.71
N ILE A 145 40.91 -4.08 -22.90
CA ILE A 145 39.68 -4.48 -22.20
C ILE A 145 39.88 -4.45 -20.67
N ALA A 146 41.03 -4.94 -20.18
CA ALA A 146 41.36 -4.92 -18.76
C ALA A 146 41.59 -3.50 -18.19
N LYS A 147 41.84 -2.50 -19.04
CA LYS A 147 41.84 -1.07 -18.67
C LYS A 147 40.44 -0.43 -18.73
N GLY A 148 39.41 -1.20 -19.11
CA GLY A 148 38.04 -0.73 -19.29
C GLY A 148 37.69 -0.32 -20.73
N LYS A 149 38.60 -0.46 -21.71
CA LYS A 149 38.30 -0.09 -23.10
C LYS A 149 37.46 -1.17 -23.78
N LEU A 150 36.16 -0.90 -23.92
CA LEU A 150 35.16 -1.78 -24.54
C LEU A 150 34.65 -1.23 -25.87
N SER A 151 35.22 -0.12 -26.35
CA SER A 151 34.78 0.64 -27.53
C SER A 151 35.15 0.00 -28.88
N PHE A 152 35.65 -1.25 -28.88
CA PHE A 152 36.16 -1.98 -30.03
C PHE A 152 35.06 -2.59 -30.91
N ASP A 153 35.17 -2.43 -32.22
CA ASP A 153 34.29 -3.05 -33.22
C ASP A 153 35.05 -4.12 -34.02
N ILE A 154 35.18 -5.32 -33.43
CA ILE A 154 35.91 -6.46 -34.02
C ILE A 154 35.23 -7.00 -35.28
N GLN A 155 33.94 -6.73 -35.50
CA GLN A 155 33.24 -7.28 -36.66
C GLN A 155 33.42 -6.44 -37.93
N ASN A 156 33.52 -5.11 -37.78
CA ASN A 156 33.71 -4.18 -38.90
C ASN A 156 35.19 -3.79 -39.13
N ASP A 157 36.09 -4.06 -38.18
CA ASP A 157 37.54 -3.89 -38.35
C ASP A 157 38.20 -5.19 -38.89
N GLU A 158 38.40 -5.25 -40.20
CA GLU A 158 39.07 -6.37 -40.90
C GLU A 158 40.52 -6.61 -40.44
N GLU A 159 41.26 -5.56 -40.07
CA GLU A 159 42.65 -5.71 -39.61
C GLU A 159 42.67 -6.34 -38.22
N LEU A 160 41.83 -5.85 -37.32
CA LEU A 160 41.63 -6.40 -35.98
C LEU A 160 41.11 -7.84 -36.03
N LYS A 161 40.07 -8.11 -36.82
CA LYS A 161 39.49 -9.46 -37.01
C LYS A 161 40.53 -10.46 -37.52
N LYS A 162 41.36 -10.06 -38.48
CA LYS A 162 42.50 -10.86 -38.98
C LYS A 162 43.57 -11.06 -37.92
N SER A 163 43.86 -10.05 -37.10
CA SER A 163 44.81 -10.11 -35.99
C SER A 163 44.34 -11.00 -34.84
N LEU A 164 43.03 -11.22 -34.66
CA LEU A 164 42.47 -12.09 -33.62
C LEU A 164 42.19 -13.51 -34.12
N GLY A 165 41.98 -13.70 -35.43
CA GLY A 165 41.75 -15.01 -36.04
C GLY A 165 40.56 -15.74 -35.40
N PRO A 166 40.69 -17.00 -34.97
CA PRO A 166 39.61 -17.74 -34.29
C PRO A 166 39.10 -17.10 -32.99
N LEU A 167 39.90 -16.25 -32.34
CA LEU A 167 39.53 -15.59 -31.08
C LEU A 167 38.68 -14.33 -31.29
N SER A 168 38.52 -13.85 -32.52
CA SER A 168 37.70 -12.68 -32.86
C SER A 168 36.27 -12.79 -32.31
N ASN A 169 35.55 -13.85 -32.64
CA ASN A 169 34.15 -14.04 -32.23
C ASN A 169 33.98 -14.25 -30.70
N PRO A 170 34.81 -15.06 -30.00
CA PRO A 170 34.79 -15.12 -28.54
C PRO A 170 35.05 -13.77 -27.84
N ILE A 171 36.06 -13.01 -28.29
CA ILE A 171 36.42 -11.72 -27.68
C ILE A 171 35.35 -10.66 -27.98
N ASP A 172 34.82 -10.62 -29.20
CA ASP A 172 33.66 -9.80 -29.61
C ASP A 172 32.43 -10.06 -28.71
N ARG A 173 32.14 -11.33 -28.40
CA ARG A 173 31.09 -11.68 -27.44
C ARG A 173 31.39 -11.15 -26.04
N VAL A 174 32.61 -11.35 -25.51
CA VAL A 174 32.99 -10.84 -24.18
C VAL A 174 32.84 -9.32 -24.10
N ILE A 175 33.32 -8.57 -25.11
CA ILE A 175 33.16 -7.11 -25.16
C ILE A 175 31.68 -6.72 -25.14
N LYS A 176 30.83 -7.38 -25.93
CA LYS A 176 29.39 -7.09 -26.00
C LYS A 176 28.66 -7.36 -24.69
N GLU A 177 28.90 -8.52 -24.07
CA GLU A 177 28.27 -8.89 -22.79
C GLU A 177 28.72 -7.96 -21.65
N VAL A 178 30.00 -7.58 -21.59
CA VAL A 178 30.50 -6.64 -20.57
C VAL A 178 30.00 -5.21 -20.85
N SER A 179 29.93 -4.77 -22.12
CA SER A 179 29.40 -3.45 -22.49
C SER A 179 27.90 -3.33 -22.19
N ASP A 180 27.10 -4.38 -22.44
CA ASP A 180 25.69 -4.44 -22.03
C ASP A 180 25.56 -4.36 -20.51
N MET A 181 26.37 -5.15 -19.77
CA MET A 181 26.37 -5.11 -18.31
C MET A 181 26.71 -3.71 -17.78
N VAL A 182 27.78 -3.08 -18.29
CA VAL A 182 28.17 -1.71 -17.91
C VAL A 182 27.05 -0.71 -18.20
N THR A 183 26.43 -0.76 -19.38
CA THR A 183 25.30 0.11 -19.76
C THR A 183 24.09 -0.10 -18.83
N ARG A 184 23.77 -1.35 -18.48
CA ARG A 184 22.64 -1.66 -17.59
C ARG A 184 22.90 -1.20 -16.16
N VAL A 185 24.13 -1.27 -15.67
CA VAL A 185 24.49 -0.68 -14.37
C VAL A 185 24.47 0.86 -14.45
N GLU A 186 24.91 1.48 -15.55
CA GLU A 186 24.84 2.93 -15.75
C GLU A 186 23.40 3.46 -15.69
N LEU A 187 22.47 2.80 -16.40
CA LEU A 187 21.03 3.10 -16.32
C LEU A 187 20.48 2.89 -14.91
N SER A 188 20.83 1.78 -14.24
CA SER A 188 20.40 1.51 -12.87
C SER A 188 20.90 2.56 -11.87
N VAL A 189 22.10 3.12 -12.09
CA VAL A 189 22.67 4.21 -11.27
C VAL A 189 21.94 5.52 -11.53
N LEU A 190 21.59 5.82 -12.79
CA LEU A 190 20.80 7.00 -13.15
C LEU A 190 19.42 6.97 -12.47
N ASP A 191 18.73 5.83 -12.53
CA ASP A 191 17.45 5.60 -11.85
C ASP A 191 17.61 5.72 -10.32
N MET A 192 18.69 5.19 -9.74
CA MET A 192 18.94 5.29 -8.30
C MET A 192 19.19 6.74 -7.85
N VAL A 193 19.83 7.57 -8.67
CA VAL A 193 19.96 9.02 -8.39
C VAL A 193 18.59 9.70 -8.46
N GLY A 194 17.83 9.51 -9.54
CA GLY A 194 16.50 10.12 -9.70
C GLY A 194 15.53 9.74 -8.58
N ASN A 195 15.52 8.46 -8.18
CA ASN A 195 14.74 7.98 -7.05
C ASN A 195 15.21 8.56 -5.71
N SER A 196 16.52 8.74 -5.51
CA SER A 196 17.07 9.36 -4.30
C SER A 196 16.66 10.84 -4.18
N ASP A 197 16.70 11.59 -5.28
CA ASP A 197 16.26 12.99 -5.31
C ASP A 197 14.75 13.12 -5.04
N ALA A 198 13.93 12.24 -5.63
CA ALA A 198 12.49 12.18 -5.36
C ALA A 198 12.21 11.86 -3.88
N LEU A 199 12.87 10.85 -3.31
CA LEU A 199 12.75 10.50 -1.89
C LEU A 199 13.21 11.64 -0.97
N SER A 200 14.27 12.38 -1.33
CA SER A 200 14.74 13.56 -0.60
C SER A 200 13.68 14.66 -0.54
N TYR A 201 12.99 14.88 -1.66
CA TYR A 201 11.86 15.81 -1.74
C TYR A 201 10.68 15.34 -0.88
N PHE A 202 10.33 14.05 -0.91
CA PHE A 202 9.29 13.48 -0.06
C PHE A 202 9.62 13.59 1.44
N ALA A 203 10.84 13.26 1.86
CA ALA A 203 11.27 13.38 3.24
C ALA A 203 11.28 14.85 3.73
N SER A 204 11.61 15.79 2.86
CA SER A 204 11.52 17.23 3.15
C SER A 204 10.08 17.71 3.26
N SER A 205 9.18 17.22 2.39
CA SER A 205 7.74 17.49 2.48
C SER A 205 7.11 16.88 3.74
N MET A 206 7.55 15.69 4.14
CA MET A 206 7.09 15.02 5.36
C MET A 206 7.50 15.80 6.62
N ALA A 207 8.75 16.28 6.68
CA ALA A 207 9.21 17.14 7.79
C ALA A 207 8.31 18.38 7.93
N ASN A 208 8.10 19.14 6.85
CA ASN A 208 7.23 20.33 6.87
C ASN A 208 5.79 20.04 7.31
N LYS A 209 5.23 18.87 6.95
CA LYS A 209 3.90 18.44 7.41
C LYS A 209 3.88 18.03 8.89
N THR A 210 4.99 17.44 9.36
CA THR A 210 5.16 17.04 10.76
C THR A 210 5.25 18.26 11.67
N ASP A 211 6.00 19.29 11.26
CA ASP A 211 6.07 20.57 11.95
C ASP A 211 4.68 21.24 12.05
N GLN A 212 3.90 21.23 10.96
CA GLN A 212 2.51 21.73 10.96
C GLN A 212 1.58 20.91 11.86
N GLN A 213 1.83 19.60 12.01
CA GLN A 213 1.06 18.72 12.88
C GLN A 213 1.39 18.96 14.36
N GLU A 214 2.65 19.18 14.72
CA GLU A 214 3.05 19.61 16.08
C GLU A 214 2.36 20.93 16.46
N ASP A 215 2.38 21.90 15.54
CA ASP A 215 1.73 23.20 15.71
C ASP A 215 0.19 23.09 15.85
N ALA A 216 -0.42 22.05 15.26
CA ALA A 216 -1.84 21.72 15.43
C ALA A 216 -2.13 21.04 16.78
N VAL A 217 -1.29 20.08 17.21
CA VAL A 217 -1.35 19.42 18.52
C VAL A 217 -1.34 20.45 19.65
N ILE A 218 -0.41 21.42 19.60
CA ILE A 218 -0.30 22.51 20.59
C ILE A 218 -1.57 23.38 20.62
N LYS A 219 -2.19 23.65 19.46
CA LYS A 219 -3.45 24.40 19.40
C LYS A 219 -4.60 23.62 20.02
N ILE A 220 -4.70 22.31 19.76
CA ILE A 220 -5.78 21.47 20.31
C ILE A 220 -5.64 21.33 21.84
N ASP A 221 -4.45 21.13 22.40
CA ASP A 221 -4.26 21.06 23.87
C ASP A 221 -4.63 22.39 24.57
N ARG A 222 -4.28 23.53 23.96
CA ARG A 222 -4.72 24.86 24.44
C ARG A 222 -6.24 25.01 24.39
N SER A 223 -6.87 24.58 23.29
CA SER A 223 -8.34 24.59 23.18
C SER A 223 -9.01 23.67 24.19
N ALA A 224 -8.49 22.46 24.43
CA ALA A 224 -9.01 21.55 25.45
C ALA A 224 -8.85 22.11 26.88
N THR A 225 -7.74 22.80 27.15
CA THR A 225 -7.52 23.49 28.44
C THR A 225 -8.51 24.64 28.63
N SER A 226 -8.71 25.48 27.62
CA SER A 226 -9.69 26.58 27.66
C SER A 226 -11.14 26.07 27.76
N LEU A 227 -11.45 24.93 27.14
CA LEU A 227 -12.74 24.26 27.25
C LEU A 227 -13.00 23.79 28.68
N ASN A 228 -12.04 23.15 29.34
CA ASN A 228 -12.14 22.74 30.75
C ASN A 228 -12.33 23.94 31.70
N GLU A 229 -11.62 25.04 31.47
CA GLU A 229 -11.83 26.28 32.25
C GLU A 229 -13.22 26.87 32.03
N SER A 230 -13.70 26.85 30.78
CA SER A 230 -15.06 27.27 30.43
C SER A 230 -16.12 26.41 31.12
N MET A 231 -15.96 25.08 31.12
CA MET A 231 -16.86 24.13 31.80
C MET A 231 -16.89 24.37 33.32
N LYS A 232 -15.74 24.66 33.94
CA LYS A 232 -15.65 25.06 35.35
C LYS A 232 -16.43 26.35 35.63
N ASN A 233 -16.33 27.35 34.75
CA ASN A 233 -17.07 28.60 34.90
C ASN A 233 -18.58 28.42 34.72
N ILE A 234 -19.02 27.60 33.76
CA ILE A 234 -20.44 27.25 33.60
C ILE A 234 -20.93 26.51 34.85
N LYS A 235 -20.15 25.57 35.42
CA LYS A 235 -20.50 24.87 36.67
C LYS A 235 -20.71 25.83 37.85
N ASN A 236 -19.84 26.82 38.02
CA ASN A 236 -20.00 27.86 39.05
C ASN A 236 -21.25 28.72 38.83
N ASN A 237 -21.61 29.00 37.57
CA ASN A 237 -22.83 29.73 37.23
C ASN A 237 -24.10 28.90 37.51
N VAL A 238 -24.08 27.60 37.25
CA VAL A 238 -25.17 26.66 37.57
C VAL A 238 -25.38 26.57 39.09
N GLU A 239 -24.30 26.45 39.87
CA GLU A 239 -24.37 26.45 41.34
C GLU A 239 -24.96 27.77 41.88
N SER A 240 -24.52 28.91 41.32
CA SER A 240 -25.05 30.23 41.68
C SER A 240 -26.54 30.38 41.30
N ALA A 241 -26.95 29.82 40.16
CA ALA A 241 -28.34 29.78 39.75
C ALA A 241 -29.20 28.88 40.66
N TYR A 242 -28.63 27.79 41.20
CA TYR A 242 -29.31 26.90 42.13
C TYR A 242 -29.61 27.58 43.47
N GLU A 243 -28.63 28.28 44.08
CA GLU A 243 -28.86 29.03 45.31
C GLU A 243 -29.82 30.22 45.11
N ASN A 244 -29.78 30.89 43.95
CA ASN A 244 -30.79 31.91 43.60
C ASN A 244 -32.19 31.30 43.47
N THR A 245 -32.33 30.15 42.80
CA THR A 245 -33.59 29.40 42.61
C THR A 245 -34.20 29.03 43.97
N LYS A 246 -33.40 28.47 44.86
CA LYS A 246 -33.77 28.12 46.25
C LYS A 246 -34.22 29.33 47.06
N THR A 247 -33.51 30.46 46.95
CA THR A 247 -33.90 31.72 47.60
C THR A 247 -35.24 32.23 47.07
N SER A 248 -35.45 32.22 45.75
CA SER A 248 -36.71 32.62 45.11
C SER A 248 -37.90 31.72 45.50
N ILE A 249 -37.68 30.42 45.74
CA ILE A 249 -38.73 29.53 46.29
C ILE A 249 -39.11 29.97 47.70
N MET A 250 -38.13 30.23 48.58
CA MET A 250 -38.40 30.70 49.95
C MET A 250 -39.16 32.03 49.98
N GLU A 251 -38.80 32.98 49.12
CA GLU A 251 -39.50 34.27 49.00
C GLU A 251 -40.94 34.09 48.47
N ALA A 252 -41.16 33.19 47.51
CA ALA A 252 -42.48 32.89 46.98
C ALA A 252 -43.38 32.16 47.99
N ASP A 253 -42.83 31.24 48.79
CA ASP A 253 -43.55 30.56 49.87
C ASP A 253 -43.96 31.56 50.98
N ASN A 254 -43.05 32.44 51.41
CA ASN A 254 -43.36 33.52 52.34
C ASN A 254 -44.47 34.45 51.80
N SER A 255 -44.36 34.86 50.53
CA SER A 255 -45.38 35.68 49.85
C SER A 255 -46.74 34.97 49.77
N SER A 256 -46.75 33.64 49.64
CA SER A 256 -47.97 32.83 49.65
C SER A 256 -48.65 32.83 51.03
N VAL A 257 -47.86 32.79 52.12
CA VAL A 257 -48.37 32.92 53.49
C VAL A 257 -48.98 34.31 53.73
N GLU A 258 -48.31 35.39 53.30
CA GLU A 258 -48.84 36.75 53.44
C GLU A 258 -50.17 36.95 52.70
N ILE A 259 -50.33 36.37 51.50
CA ILE A 259 -51.61 36.42 50.76
C ILE A 259 -52.71 35.62 51.46
N LEU A 260 -52.39 34.50 52.13
CA LEU A 260 -53.38 33.77 52.92
C LEU A 260 -53.87 34.58 54.12
N LEU A 261 -52.95 35.24 54.85
CA LEU A 261 -53.28 36.15 55.95
C LEU A 261 -54.12 37.35 55.46
N LEU A 262 -53.81 37.92 54.29
CA LEU A 262 -54.60 38.99 53.69
C LEU A 262 -56.03 38.55 53.37
N ILE A 263 -56.23 37.31 52.89
CA ILE A 263 -57.57 36.76 52.62
C ILE A 263 -58.34 36.55 53.94
N GLU A 264 -57.67 36.07 55.00
CA GLU A 264 -58.27 35.88 56.33
C GLU A 264 -58.71 37.22 56.96
N GLU A 265 -57.87 38.26 56.86
CA GLU A 265 -58.21 39.61 57.34
C GLU A 265 -59.40 40.19 56.55
N MET A 266 -59.41 40.04 55.21
CA MET A 266 -60.54 40.49 54.38
C MET A 266 -61.86 39.79 54.74
N ASN A 267 -61.83 38.48 55.02
CA ASN A 267 -63.00 37.76 55.51
C ASN A 267 -63.47 38.28 56.88
N THR A 268 -62.53 38.59 57.78
CA THR A 268 -62.83 39.18 59.10
C THR A 268 -63.49 40.55 58.97
N ILE A 269 -63.00 41.41 58.08
CA ILE A 269 -63.62 42.72 57.79
C ILE A 269 -65.00 42.54 57.16
N ASN A 270 -65.22 41.53 56.31
CA ASN A 270 -66.54 41.21 55.76
C ASN A 270 -67.54 40.85 56.89
N GLU A 271 -67.18 39.92 57.79
CA GLU A 271 -68.03 39.57 58.93
C GLU A 271 -68.33 40.77 59.85
N MET A 272 -67.35 41.65 60.07
CA MET A 272 -67.56 42.89 60.83
C MET A 272 -68.53 43.83 60.11
N SER A 273 -68.45 43.92 58.78
CA SER A 273 -69.33 44.74 57.95
C SER A 273 -70.78 44.22 57.98
N GLU A 274 -70.99 42.90 57.93
CA GLU A 274 -72.31 42.28 58.10
C GLU A 274 -72.92 42.57 59.48
N LYS A 275 -72.12 42.52 60.55
CA LYS A 275 -72.55 42.90 61.92
C LYS A 275 -72.93 44.39 62.01
N ILE A 276 -72.23 45.27 61.29
CA ILE A 276 -72.58 46.70 61.19
C ILE A 276 -73.90 46.86 60.42
N ILE A 277 -74.11 46.18 59.29
CA ILE A 277 -75.37 46.21 58.52
C ILE A 277 -76.55 45.77 59.40
N ALA A 278 -76.43 44.67 60.14
CA ALA A 278 -77.45 44.21 61.07
C ALA A 278 -77.78 45.27 62.15
N THR A 279 -76.75 45.96 62.67
CA THR A 279 -76.91 47.04 63.64
C THR A 279 -77.59 48.27 63.02
N MET A 280 -77.27 48.63 61.77
CA MET A 280 -77.94 49.73 61.06
C MET A 280 -79.42 49.43 60.83
N ASN A 281 -79.78 48.20 60.44
CA ASN A 281 -81.18 47.81 60.29
C ASN A 281 -81.95 48.01 61.61
N PHE A 282 -81.41 47.53 62.73
CA PHE A 282 -82.00 47.72 64.06
C PHE A 282 -82.15 49.19 64.47
N ILE A 283 -81.20 50.06 64.13
CA ILE A 283 -81.31 51.51 64.36
C ILE A 283 -82.41 52.14 63.47
N SER A 284 -82.56 51.67 62.23
CA SER A 284 -83.64 52.11 61.34
C SER A 284 -85.02 51.72 61.89
N ASP A 285 -85.16 50.48 62.39
CA ASP A 285 -86.39 49.99 63.01
C ASP A 285 -86.77 50.84 64.24
N ILE A 286 -85.79 51.16 65.11
CA ILE A 286 -86.00 52.07 66.25
C ILE A 286 -86.41 53.48 65.80
N ALA A 287 -85.80 54.00 64.73
CA ALA A 287 -86.13 55.32 64.21
C ALA A 287 -87.57 55.35 63.68
N ASP A 288 -88.01 54.32 62.96
CA ASP A 288 -89.37 54.21 62.44
C ASP A 288 -90.40 53.99 63.58
N GLU A 289 -90.07 53.20 64.61
CA GLU A 289 -90.91 53.08 65.82
C GLU A 289 -91.02 54.41 66.59
N THR A 290 -89.91 55.14 66.73
CA THR A 290 -89.87 56.47 67.35
C THR A 290 -90.69 57.49 66.56
N ASN A 291 -90.65 57.44 65.23
CA ASN A 291 -91.45 58.26 64.33
C ASN A 291 -92.96 57.98 64.51
N LEU A 292 -93.35 56.71 64.63
CA LEU A 292 -94.74 56.31 64.91
C LEU A 292 -95.21 56.76 66.31
N LEU A 293 -94.36 56.63 67.33
CA LEU A 293 -94.65 57.13 68.69
C LEU A 293 -94.81 58.66 68.71
N ALA A 294 -93.94 59.38 67.99
CA ALA A 294 -94.01 60.84 67.86
C ALA A 294 -95.27 61.29 67.10
N LEU A 295 -95.67 60.57 66.05
CA LEU A 295 -96.93 60.81 65.34
C LEU A 295 -98.15 60.61 66.26
N ASN A 296 -98.17 59.52 67.04
CA ASN A 296 -99.22 59.25 68.01
C ASN A 296 -99.29 60.34 69.10
N ALA A 297 -98.13 60.80 69.60
CA ALA A 297 -98.06 61.91 70.55
C ALA A 297 -98.56 63.24 69.95
N ALA A 298 -98.23 63.54 68.70
CA ALA A 298 -98.72 64.73 67.99
C ALA A 298 -100.25 64.70 67.79
N ILE A 299 -100.82 63.53 67.50
CA ILE A 299 -102.28 63.32 67.41
C ILE A 299 -102.95 63.59 68.77
N GLN A 300 -102.41 63.05 69.87
CA GLN A 300 -102.95 63.29 71.21
C GLN A 300 -102.79 64.76 71.66
N ALA A 301 -101.68 65.40 71.33
CA ALA A 301 -101.46 66.82 71.58
C ALA A 301 -102.49 67.70 70.84
N ALA A 302 -102.80 67.37 69.57
CA ALA A 302 -103.88 68.04 68.83
C ALA A 302 -105.27 67.80 69.46
N HIS A 303 -105.50 66.60 70.02
CA HIS A 303 -106.75 66.26 70.71
C HIS A 303 -106.95 67.04 72.02
N ALA A 304 -105.86 67.43 72.70
CA ALA A 304 -105.87 68.21 73.94
C ALA A 304 -106.04 69.73 73.75
N GLY A 305 -106.05 70.24 72.50
CA GLY A 305 -106.31 71.65 72.21
C GLY A 305 -105.21 72.62 72.68
N GLU A 306 -105.59 73.73 73.34
CA GLU A 306 -104.65 74.76 73.84
C GLU A 306 -103.60 74.17 74.79
N GLU A 307 -104.02 73.34 75.76
CA GLU A 307 -103.14 72.69 76.74
C GLU A 307 -102.11 71.74 76.09
N GLY A 308 -102.43 71.21 74.89
CA GLY A 308 -101.57 70.29 74.15
C GLY A 308 -100.45 70.95 73.35
N LYS A 309 -100.46 72.28 73.15
CA LYS A 309 -99.52 72.97 72.24
C LYS A 309 -98.04 72.69 72.54
N GLY A 310 -97.64 72.72 73.81
CA GLY A 310 -96.26 72.43 74.22
C GLY A 310 -95.83 71.00 73.88
N PHE A 311 -96.71 70.02 74.14
CA PHE A 311 -96.49 68.62 73.76
C PHE A 311 -96.43 68.41 72.25
N GLY A 312 -97.24 69.14 71.48
CA GLY A 312 -97.24 69.06 70.01
C GLY A 312 -95.92 69.51 69.38
N VAL A 313 -95.30 70.56 69.91
CA VAL A 313 -93.96 71.01 69.47
C VAL A 313 -92.90 69.95 69.79
N VAL A 314 -92.89 69.39 71.00
CA VAL A 314 -91.96 68.32 71.39
C VAL A 314 -92.15 67.07 70.52
N ALA A 315 -93.39 66.68 70.23
CA ALA A 315 -93.69 65.55 69.35
C ALA A 315 -93.20 65.79 67.92
N SER A 316 -93.35 67.00 67.38
CA SER A 316 -92.79 67.34 66.06
C SER A 316 -91.26 67.30 66.03
N GLU A 317 -90.59 67.69 67.11
CA GLU A 317 -89.13 67.67 67.17
C GLU A 317 -88.57 66.25 67.31
N ILE A 318 -89.20 65.39 68.11
CA ILE A 318 -88.88 63.96 68.18
C ILE A 318 -89.08 63.31 66.80
N ARG A 319 -90.14 63.67 66.08
CA ARG A 319 -90.41 63.18 64.73
C ARG A 319 -89.29 63.59 63.74
N ASN A 320 -88.90 64.87 63.73
CA ASN A 320 -87.81 65.38 62.90
C ASN A 320 -86.48 64.65 63.21
N LEU A 321 -86.20 64.40 64.49
CA LEU A 321 -85.01 63.66 64.93
C LEU A 321 -85.03 62.20 64.45
N ALA A 322 -86.19 61.54 64.49
CA ALA A 322 -86.38 60.18 63.99
C ALA A 322 -86.18 60.09 62.45
N GLU A 323 -86.81 60.99 61.68
CA GLU A 323 -86.62 61.07 60.21
C GLU A 323 -85.14 61.35 59.85
N SER A 324 -84.47 62.21 60.62
CA SER A 324 -83.03 62.50 60.47
C SER A 324 -82.16 61.27 60.77
N SER A 325 -82.47 60.53 61.84
CA SER A 325 -81.78 59.29 62.23
C SER A 325 -81.91 58.20 61.16
N SER A 326 -83.12 57.96 60.64
CA SER A 326 -83.36 57.00 59.54
C SER A 326 -82.56 57.37 58.29
N LYS A 327 -82.54 58.66 57.92
CA LYS A 327 -81.75 59.17 56.78
C LYS A 327 -80.23 59.00 56.97
N ALA A 328 -79.71 59.27 58.16
CA ALA A 328 -78.31 59.07 58.49
C ALA A 328 -77.93 57.57 58.41
N THR A 329 -78.74 56.72 59.04
CA THR A 329 -78.59 55.25 59.03
C THR A 329 -78.54 54.69 57.62
N LYS A 330 -79.46 55.13 56.74
CA LYS A 330 -79.49 54.73 55.32
C LYS A 330 -78.24 55.15 54.53
N THR A 331 -77.64 56.28 54.89
CA THR A 331 -76.41 56.79 54.26
C THR A 331 -75.18 55.98 54.73
N ILE A 332 -75.14 55.59 56.01
CA ILE A 332 -74.12 54.68 56.56
C ILE A 332 -74.25 53.29 55.92
N TYR A 333 -75.47 52.75 55.81
CA TYR A 333 -75.75 51.47 55.13
C TYR A 333 -75.12 51.41 53.73
N GLN A 334 -75.38 52.40 52.88
CA GLN A 334 -74.84 52.46 51.50
C GLN A 334 -73.30 52.50 51.48
N THR A 335 -72.69 53.14 52.48
CA THR A 335 -71.23 53.21 52.61
C THR A 335 -70.65 51.85 53.00
N VAL A 336 -71.29 51.12 53.91
CA VAL A 336 -70.88 49.78 54.34
C VAL A 336 -71.12 48.75 53.23
N GLU A 337 -72.23 48.84 52.49
CA GLU A 337 -72.53 48.01 51.31
C GLU A 337 -71.45 48.17 50.22
N THR A 338 -71.06 49.42 49.91
CA THR A 338 -69.94 49.72 49.01
C THR A 338 -68.60 49.17 49.52
N THR A 339 -68.42 49.12 50.86
CA THR A 339 -67.22 48.56 51.49
C THR A 339 -67.18 47.03 51.34
N VAL A 340 -68.29 46.33 51.55
CA VAL A 340 -68.45 44.88 51.31
C VAL A 340 -68.13 44.52 49.86
N GLU A 341 -68.66 45.27 48.88
CA GLU A 341 -68.30 45.07 47.46
C GLU A 341 -66.80 45.23 47.21
N SER A 342 -66.15 46.16 47.89
CA SER A 342 -64.72 46.45 47.72
C SER A 342 -63.85 45.35 48.34
N ILE A 343 -64.27 44.80 49.49
CA ILE A 343 -63.64 43.64 50.13
C ILE A 343 -63.75 42.40 49.23
N ALA A 344 -64.93 42.13 48.65
CA ALA A 344 -65.12 41.00 47.74
C ALA A 344 -64.18 41.08 46.51
N LYS A 345 -64.03 42.28 45.92
CA LYS A 345 -63.05 42.54 44.84
C LYS A 345 -61.59 42.34 45.33
N GLY A 346 -61.28 42.71 46.57
CA GLY A 346 -59.98 42.47 47.21
C GLY A 346 -59.65 40.98 47.41
N VAL A 347 -60.62 40.18 47.85
CA VAL A 347 -60.49 38.71 47.96
C VAL A 347 -60.26 38.09 46.58
N GLU A 348 -61.02 38.49 45.55
CA GLU A 348 -60.83 37.99 44.18
C GLU A 348 -59.44 38.35 43.59
N ALA A 349 -58.94 39.56 43.89
CA ALA A 349 -57.58 39.97 43.49
C ALA A 349 -56.49 39.15 44.21
N SER A 350 -56.65 38.90 45.51
CA SER A 350 -55.73 38.10 46.32
C SER A 350 -55.71 36.63 45.89
N GLU A 351 -56.87 36.06 45.55
CA GLU A 351 -57.04 34.75 44.90
C GLU A 351 -56.25 34.63 43.58
N LYS A 352 -56.30 35.67 42.74
CA LYS A 352 -55.55 35.73 41.47
C LYS A 352 -54.04 35.83 41.73
N ALA A 353 -53.61 36.62 42.72
CA ALA A 353 -52.21 36.73 43.13
C ALA A 353 -51.67 35.38 43.66
N LYS A 354 -52.42 34.66 44.51
CA LYS A 354 -52.10 33.29 44.97
C LYS A 354 -51.89 32.33 43.79
N LYS A 355 -52.79 32.35 42.80
CA LYS A 355 -52.68 31.53 41.57
C LYS A 355 -51.45 31.91 40.72
N ALA A 356 -51.08 33.20 40.67
CA ALA A 356 -49.89 33.67 39.97
C ALA A 356 -48.60 33.21 40.67
N LEU A 357 -48.50 33.31 42.00
CA LEU A 357 -47.36 32.79 42.77
C LEU A 357 -47.16 31.28 42.59
N ALA A 358 -48.24 30.49 42.64
CA ALA A 358 -48.16 29.05 42.40
C ALA A 358 -47.58 28.71 41.02
N LYS A 359 -47.91 29.51 39.99
CA LYS A 359 -47.31 29.38 38.65
C LYS A 359 -45.83 29.78 38.63
N ILE A 360 -45.44 30.83 39.36
CA ILE A 360 -44.04 31.25 39.52
C ILE A 360 -43.21 30.14 40.16
N VAL A 361 -43.67 29.55 41.28
CA VAL A 361 -43.00 28.41 41.93
C VAL A 361 -42.84 27.22 40.98
N SER A 362 -43.86 26.91 40.17
CA SER A 362 -43.77 25.85 39.16
C SER A 362 -42.73 26.14 38.08
N SER A 363 -42.60 27.40 37.65
CA SER A 363 -41.56 27.81 36.68
C SER A 363 -40.16 27.76 37.29
N ILE A 364 -40.01 28.13 38.57
CA ILE A 364 -38.72 28.08 39.27
C ILE A 364 -38.24 26.62 39.41
N LYS A 365 -39.13 25.68 39.73
CA LYS A 365 -38.81 24.23 39.73
C LYS A 365 -38.39 23.71 38.35
N SER A 366 -39.04 24.15 37.27
CA SER A 366 -38.60 23.82 35.91
C SER A 366 -37.20 24.35 35.59
N THR A 367 -36.82 25.50 36.15
CA THR A 367 -35.44 26.01 36.07
C THR A 367 -34.47 25.11 36.84
N GLU A 368 -34.84 24.59 38.00
CA GLU A 368 -34.05 23.63 38.79
C GLU A 368 -33.75 22.35 37.98
N ASP A 369 -34.77 21.77 37.33
CA ASP A 369 -34.62 20.61 36.44
C ASP A 369 -33.65 20.89 35.27
N ILE A 370 -33.73 22.08 34.67
CA ILE A 370 -32.80 22.53 33.61
C ILE A 370 -31.36 22.63 34.16
N MET A 371 -31.16 23.20 35.35
CA MET A 371 -29.83 23.30 35.97
C MET A 371 -29.23 21.92 36.27
N SER A 372 -30.06 20.96 36.68
CA SER A 372 -29.65 19.56 36.87
C SER A 372 -29.13 18.93 35.57
N ASN A 373 -29.88 19.11 34.46
CA ASN A 373 -29.46 18.62 33.14
C ASN A 373 -28.16 19.29 32.66
N ILE A 374 -28.01 20.61 32.82
CA ILE A 374 -26.77 21.32 32.46
C ILE A 374 -25.58 20.77 33.28
N ASN A 375 -25.77 20.45 34.56
CA ASN A 375 -24.71 19.88 35.38
C ASN A 375 -24.32 18.46 34.92
N HIS A 376 -25.27 17.66 34.42
CA HIS A 376 -24.99 16.38 33.77
C HIS A 376 -24.15 16.57 32.49
N ASP A 377 -24.57 17.47 31.60
CA ASP A 377 -23.88 17.78 30.35
C ASP A 377 -22.44 18.30 30.58
N ILE A 378 -22.22 19.14 31.59
CA ILE A 378 -20.89 19.63 31.99
C ILE A 378 -19.96 18.47 32.36
N ASN A 379 -20.44 17.49 33.14
CA ASN A 379 -19.61 16.35 33.55
C ASN A 379 -19.27 15.47 32.32
N ALA A 380 -20.25 15.14 31.48
CA ALA A 380 -20.04 14.39 30.25
C ALA A 380 -19.08 15.10 29.27
N GLN A 381 -19.16 16.43 29.18
CA GLN A 381 -18.24 17.24 28.38
C GLN A 381 -16.83 17.28 28.97
N SER A 382 -16.66 17.21 30.29
CA SER A 382 -15.34 17.12 30.94
C SER A 382 -14.68 15.77 30.71
N ASP A 383 -15.43 14.66 30.78
CA ASP A 383 -14.96 13.32 30.43
C ASP A 383 -14.55 13.22 28.95
N THR A 384 -15.36 13.84 28.06
CA THR A 384 -15.04 13.96 26.63
C THR A 384 -13.76 14.77 26.40
N THR A 385 -13.56 15.85 27.15
CA THR A 385 -12.35 16.70 27.05
C THR A 385 -11.11 15.98 27.57
N THR A 386 -11.26 15.11 28.57
CA THR A 386 -10.18 14.22 29.06
C THR A 386 -9.80 13.20 27.98
N SER A 387 -10.80 12.54 27.37
CA SER A 387 -10.61 11.59 26.27
C SER A 387 -9.97 12.23 25.03
N LEU A 388 -10.31 13.49 24.74
CA LEU A 388 -9.65 14.30 23.72
C LEU A 388 -8.17 14.51 24.05
N LYS A 389 -7.83 14.87 25.30
CA LYS A 389 -6.45 15.08 25.73
C LYS A 389 -5.59 13.82 25.60
N ASP A 390 -6.11 12.66 26.00
CA ASP A 390 -5.43 11.37 25.82
C ASP A 390 -5.19 11.05 24.33
N SER A 391 -6.13 11.42 23.47
CA SER A 391 -6.02 11.25 22.01
C SER A 391 -4.97 12.20 21.42
N VAL A 392 -4.92 13.45 21.88
CA VAL A 392 -3.90 14.44 21.49
C VAL A 392 -2.50 13.99 21.92
N SER A 393 -2.34 13.42 23.12
CA SER A 393 -1.06 12.84 23.57
C SER A 393 -0.57 11.71 22.67
N LYS A 394 -1.48 10.85 22.18
CA LYS A 394 -1.13 9.79 21.21
C LYS A 394 -0.74 10.35 19.85
N ILE A 395 -1.37 11.44 19.40
CA ILE A 395 -1.00 12.13 18.17
C ILE A 395 0.38 12.79 18.33
N ASP A 396 0.68 13.40 19.48
CA ASP A 396 2.01 13.97 19.79
C ASP A 396 3.11 12.89 19.70
N ASP A 397 2.92 11.73 20.32
CA ASP A 397 3.89 10.63 20.25
C ASP A 397 4.04 10.06 18.83
N LEU A 398 2.95 9.94 18.07
CA LEU A 398 3.02 9.58 16.65
C LEU A 398 3.76 10.64 15.82
N THR A 399 3.59 11.92 16.13
CA THR A 399 4.27 13.04 15.44
C THR A 399 5.79 12.97 15.68
N LYS A 400 6.23 12.69 16.91
CA LYS A 400 7.65 12.46 17.25
C LYS A 400 8.23 11.26 16.50
N ASN A 401 7.49 10.15 16.43
CA ASN A 401 7.91 8.97 15.68
C ASN A 401 8.07 9.28 14.19
N ILE A 402 7.10 9.96 13.56
CA ILE A 402 7.18 10.39 12.15
C ILE A 402 8.38 11.31 11.92
N ASN A 403 8.70 12.22 12.84
CA ASN A 403 9.90 13.05 12.73
C ASN A 403 11.18 12.19 12.77
N SER A 404 11.29 11.26 13.73
CA SER A 404 12.41 10.32 13.83
C SER A 404 12.57 9.47 12.57
N ASP A 405 11.48 8.88 12.06
CA ASP A 405 11.47 8.07 10.84
C ASP A 405 11.85 8.91 9.61
N THR A 406 11.45 10.19 9.57
CA THR A 406 11.84 11.14 8.52
C THR A 406 13.34 11.46 8.56
N GLN A 407 13.97 11.54 9.74
CA GLN A 407 15.43 11.70 9.83
C GLN A 407 16.16 10.42 9.40
N ASN A 408 15.72 9.25 9.86
CA ASN A 408 16.25 7.95 9.43
C ASN A 408 16.15 7.78 7.90
N MET A 409 15.04 8.22 7.30
CA MET A 409 14.83 8.22 5.86
C MET A 409 15.83 9.14 5.14
N LYS A 410 16.08 10.36 5.65
CA LYS A 410 17.09 11.27 5.09
C LYS A 410 18.50 10.67 5.13
N GLU A 411 18.86 9.98 6.21
CA GLU A 411 20.14 9.27 6.31
C GLU A 411 20.24 8.12 5.29
N ALA A 412 19.19 7.30 5.15
CA ALA A 412 19.12 6.24 4.15
C ALA A 412 19.25 6.78 2.71
N ILE A 413 18.60 7.90 2.39
CA ILE A 413 18.70 8.57 1.09
C ILE A 413 20.12 9.10 0.84
N ALA A 414 20.77 9.70 1.85
CA ALA A 414 22.16 10.14 1.74
C ALA A 414 23.11 8.95 1.46
N ASN A 415 22.89 7.81 2.11
CA ASN A 415 23.64 6.57 1.87
C ASN A 415 23.40 5.99 0.47
N LEU A 416 22.18 6.04 -0.06
CA LEU A 416 21.85 5.64 -1.44
C LEU A 416 22.53 6.56 -2.47
N SER A 417 22.47 7.88 -2.28
CA SER A 417 23.15 8.86 -3.12
C SER A 417 24.68 8.65 -3.13
N GLY A 418 25.28 8.38 -1.96
CA GLY A 418 26.69 8.03 -1.85
C GLY A 418 27.06 6.74 -2.61
N GLN A 419 26.24 5.69 -2.50
CA GLN A 419 26.43 4.46 -3.27
C GLN A 419 26.30 4.68 -4.78
N ALA A 420 25.35 5.52 -5.23
CA ALA A 420 25.20 5.87 -6.63
C ALA A 420 26.45 6.60 -7.17
N GLN A 421 27.02 7.52 -6.39
CA GLN A 421 28.27 8.21 -6.74
C GLN A 421 29.46 7.25 -6.85
N ILE A 422 29.57 6.27 -5.93
CA ILE A 422 30.61 5.23 -5.98
C ILE A 422 30.47 4.37 -7.23
N LEU A 423 29.26 3.86 -7.53
CA LEU A 423 29.01 3.05 -8.72
C LEU A 423 29.27 3.83 -10.02
N ASN A 424 28.81 5.09 -10.11
CA ASN A 424 29.12 5.98 -11.23
C ASN A 424 30.63 6.17 -11.41
N GLY A 425 31.37 6.31 -10.31
CA GLY A 425 32.84 6.39 -10.32
C GLY A 425 33.52 5.13 -10.87
N LEU A 426 33.01 3.94 -10.54
CA LEU A 426 33.51 2.66 -11.05
C LEU A 426 33.20 2.47 -12.55
N ILE A 427 31.99 2.86 -12.98
CA ILE A 427 31.51 2.74 -14.37
C ILE A 427 32.27 3.67 -15.31
N LYS A 428 32.60 4.90 -14.87
CA LYS A 428 33.41 5.86 -15.65
C LYS A 428 34.81 5.39 -16.04
N GLY A 429 35.30 4.30 -15.45
CA GLY A 429 36.53 3.63 -15.90
C GLY A 429 36.37 2.86 -17.21
N PHE A 430 35.15 2.64 -17.70
CA PHE A 430 34.87 1.88 -18.92
C PHE A 430 34.53 2.79 -20.11
N GLU A 431 35.25 2.63 -21.22
CA GLU A 431 34.94 3.27 -22.50
C GLU A 431 34.06 2.34 -23.34
N ILE A 432 32.73 2.49 -23.29
CA ILE A 432 31.78 1.68 -24.07
C ILE A 432 31.51 2.24 -25.47
N HIS A 433 31.14 1.38 -26.42
CA HIS A 433 30.75 1.82 -27.78
C HIS A 433 29.25 2.18 -27.81
N ALA A 434 28.93 3.41 -28.22
CA ALA A 434 27.58 3.98 -28.16
C ALA A 434 26.51 3.26 -29.01
N SER A 435 26.90 2.40 -29.97
CA SER A 435 25.96 1.65 -30.81
C SER A 435 25.43 0.34 -30.20
N SER A 436 25.87 -0.03 -28.99
CA SER A 436 25.46 -1.27 -28.32
C SER A 436 24.17 -1.16 -27.50
N ILE A 437 23.60 0.03 -27.35
CA ILE A 437 22.34 0.25 -26.62
C ILE A 437 21.18 -0.35 -27.41
N LYS A 438 20.76 -1.57 -27.05
CA LYS A 438 19.44 -2.07 -27.43
C LYS A 438 18.38 -1.24 -26.71
N SER A 439 17.42 -0.69 -27.46
CA SER A 439 16.36 0.18 -26.93
C SER A 439 15.30 -0.54 -26.08
N ASP A 440 15.43 -1.86 -25.86
CA ASP A 440 14.45 -2.70 -25.17
C ASP A 440 14.33 -2.40 -23.66
N VAL A 441 15.19 -1.55 -23.10
CA VAL A 441 15.23 -1.21 -21.67
C VAL A 441 14.32 -0.01 -21.32
N ILE A 442 13.86 0.79 -22.31
CA ILE A 442 13.04 1.99 -22.08
C ILE A 442 11.52 1.69 -22.18
N TYR A 443 11.05 0.68 -21.45
CA TYR A 443 9.62 0.46 -21.18
C TYR A 443 9.43 -0.07 -19.75
N GLY A 444 9.43 0.88 -18.80
CA GLY A 444 9.33 0.60 -17.36
C GLY A 444 8.57 1.68 -16.57
N VAL A 445 7.72 2.48 -17.23
CA VAL A 445 6.82 3.45 -16.58
C VAL A 445 5.44 3.41 -17.25
N ASP A 446 4.65 2.39 -16.92
CA ASP A 446 3.19 2.41 -16.99
C ASP A 446 2.68 2.23 -15.55
N GLY A 447 2.05 3.27 -14.98
CA GLY A 447 1.60 3.29 -13.57
C GLY A 447 1.47 4.70 -13.01
#